data_AF-A0A925F156-F1
#
_entry.id   AF-A0A925F156-F1
#
_cell.length_a   1.000
_cell.length_b   1.000
_cell.length_c   1.000
_cell.angle_alpha   90.00
_cell.angle_beta   90.00
_cell.angle_gamma   90.00
#
_symmetry.space_group_name_H-M   'P 1'
#
loop_
_entity.id
_entity.type
_entity.pdbx_description
1 polymer ?
#
loop_
_entity_poly.entity_id
_entity_poly.type
_entity_poly.pdbx_seq_one_letter_code
_entity_poly.pdbx_strand_id
1 'polypeptide(L)' 'MLLLSQNPVIAQCSLCTKTAQQLGEKPAQGLNSGILYLMLMPFILVGFIGYRWWKNNKDVEEQQ' A
#
# COMPACT_ATOMS: atom_id res chain seq x y z
N MET A 1 -19.99 -26.82 5.55
CA MET A 1 -20.46 -25.58 6.21
C MET A 1 -19.31 -24.59 6.19
N LEU A 2 -19.26 -23.69 5.20
CA LEU A 2 -18.22 -22.67 5.08
C LEU A 2 -18.59 -21.52 6.02
N LEU A 3 -17.85 -21.33 7.11
CA LEU A 3 -18.00 -20.18 7.99
C LEU A 3 -17.14 -19.04 7.46
N LEU A 4 -17.79 -18.01 6.89
CA LEU A 4 -17.18 -16.73 6.58
C LEU A 4 -16.81 -16.01 7.88
N SER A 5 -15.59 -16.26 8.37
CA SER A 5 -15.01 -15.55 9.49
C SER A 5 -14.67 -14.12 9.05
N GLN A 6 -15.57 -13.20 9.37
CA GLN A 6 -15.34 -11.76 9.27
C GLN A 6 -14.45 -11.33 10.43
N ASN A 7 -13.14 -11.44 10.20
CA ASN A 7 -12.14 -10.90 11.12
C ASN A 7 -12.29 -9.37 11.16
N PRO A 8 -12.51 -8.76 12.33
CA PRO A 8 -12.42 -7.31 12.45
C PRO A 8 -11.02 -6.88 11.99
N VAL A 9 -10.94 -5.81 11.22
CA VAL A 9 -9.70 -5.21 10.72
C VAL A 9 -8.98 -4.52 11.89
N ILE A 10 -8.52 -5.32 12.85
CA ILE A 10 -7.68 -4.91 13.97
C ILE A 10 -6.42 -5.75 13.81
N ALA A 11 -5.30 -5.06 13.59
CA ALA A 11 -3.99 -5.60 13.19
C ALA A 11 -3.78 -7.08 13.57
N GLN A 12 -3.89 -7.99 12.59
CA GLN A 12 -3.81 -9.44 12.79
C GLN A 12 -2.38 -9.97 13.02
N CYS A 13 -1.41 -9.09 13.25
CA CYS A 13 -0.06 -9.46 13.62
C CYS A 13 0.19 -9.02 15.07
N SER A 14 0.15 -9.97 16.00
CA SER A 14 0.44 -9.76 17.43
C SER A 14 1.85 -9.20 17.72
N LEU A 15 2.74 -9.17 16.71
CA LEU A 15 4.04 -8.48 16.76
C LEU A 15 3.94 -6.95 16.67
N CYS A 16 3.06 -6.42 15.81
CA CYS A 16 3.00 -4.99 15.53
C CYS A 16 2.35 -4.22 16.68
N THR A 17 1.35 -4.82 17.33
CA THR A 17 0.60 -4.20 18.43
C THR A 17 1.48 -3.99 19.66
N LYS A 18 2.26 -5.01 20.09
CA LYS A 18 3.16 -4.85 21.24
C LYS A 18 4.29 -3.86 20.99
N THR A 19 4.87 -3.87 19.79
CA THR A 19 5.94 -2.94 19.43
C THR A 19 5.43 -1.51 19.38
N ALA A 20 4.29 -1.27 18.70
CA ALA A 20 3.68 0.06 18.61
C ALA A 20 3.27 0.65 19.97
N GLN A 21 2.78 -0.18 20.90
CA GLN A 21 2.39 0.28 22.23
C GLN A 21 3.58 0.72 23.10
N GLN A 22 4.79 0.19 22.88
CA GLN A 22 5.99 0.58 23.63
C GLN A 22 6.69 1.83 23.09
N LEU A 23 6.30 2.29 21.89
CA LEU A 23 7.00 3.36 21.19
C LEU A 23 6.56 4.76 21.64
N GLY A 24 5.47 4.92 22.40
CA GLY A 24 4.92 6.24 22.73
C GLY A 24 4.23 6.90 21.51
N GLU A 25 3.66 8.09 21.69
CA GLU A 25 2.76 8.68 20.69
C GLU A 25 3.45 9.02 19.36
N LYS A 26 4.67 9.56 19.41
CA LYS A 26 5.40 10.05 18.22
C LYS A 26 5.81 8.95 17.24
N PRO A 27 6.41 7.82 17.66
CA PRO A 27 6.78 6.79 16.70
C PRO A 27 5.58 5.91 16.30
N ALA A 28 4.51 5.86 17.09
CA ALA A 28 3.25 5.27 16.67
C ALA A 28 2.62 6.04 15.48
N GLN A 29 2.69 7.37 15.50
CA GLN A 29 2.26 8.20 14.36
C GLN A 29 3.13 7.96 13.12
N GLY A 30 4.45 7.86 13.29
CA GLY A 30 5.38 7.53 12.21
C GLY A 30 5.12 6.18 11.55
N LEU A 31 4.71 5.18 12.34
CA LEU A 31 4.35 3.85 11.83
C LEU A 31 3.10 3.91 10.92
N ASN A 32 2.06 4.64 11.31
CA ASN A 32 0.85 4.79 10.50
C ASN A 32 1.14 5.48 9.16
N SER A 33 1.97 6.51 9.17
CA SER A 33 2.44 7.16 7.93
C SER A 33 3.23 6.19 7.05
N GLY A 34 4.06 5.34 7.65
CA GLY A 34 4.80 4.29 6.92
C GLY A 34 3.89 3.26 6.26
N ILE A 35 2.83 2.80 6.94
CA ILE A 35 1.86 1.85 6.39
C ILE A 35 1.14 2.47 5.18
N LEU A 36 0.67 3.71 5.31
CA LEU A 36 0.01 4.42 4.20
C LEU A 36 0.96 4.60 3.01
N TYR A 37 2.23 4.94 3.26
CA TYR A 37 3.24 5.06 2.21
C TYR A 37 3.45 3.74 1.47
N LEU A 38 3.63 2.64 2.20
CA LEU A 38 3.83 1.30 1.62
C LEU A 38 2.60 0.81 0.84
N MET A 39 1.38 1.14 1.28
CA MET A 39 0.15 0.82 0.55
C MET A 39 0.00 1.64 -0.73
N LEU A 40 0.36 2.92 -0.74
CA LEU A 40 0.25 3.79 -1.91
C LEU A 40 1.32 3.51 -2.97
N MET A 41 2.53 3.14 -2.55
CA MET A 41 3.68 2.88 -3.41
C MET A 41 3.39 1.96 -4.62
N PRO A 42 2.78 0.76 -4.46
CA PRO A 42 2.52 -0.13 -5.59
C PRO A 42 1.55 0.46 -6.62
N PHE A 43 0.53 1.21 -6.19
CA PHE A 43 -0.41 1.86 -7.11
C PHE A 43 0.27 2.96 -7.93
N ILE A 44 1.14 3.75 -7.29
CA ILE A 44 1.91 4.79 -7.98
C ILE A 44 2.86 4.15 -8.99
N LEU A 45 3.58 3.09 -8.62
CA LEU A 45 4.50 2.39 -9.52
C LEU A 45 3.77 1.81 -10.74
N VAL A 46 2.66 1.10 -10.53
CA VAL A 46 1.88 0.52 -11.62
C VAL A 46 1.31 1.62 -12.52
N GLY A 47 0.77 2.70 -11.93
CA GLY A 47 0.27 3.85 -12.68
C GLY A 47 1.35 4.53 -13.53
N PHE A 48 2.55 4.70 -12.96
CA PHE A 48 3.69 5.30 -13.67
C PHE A 48 4.17 4.42 -14.84
N ILE A 49 4.34 3.12 -14.61
CA ILE A 49 4.75 2.17 -15.65
C ILE A 49 3.69 2.11 -16.75
N GLY A 50 2.41 1.99 -16.38
CA GLY A 50 1.29 1.96 -17.32
C GLY A 50 1.19 3.23 -18.16
N TYR A 51 1.32 4.41 -17.53
CA TYR A 51 1.33 5.69 -18.23
C TYR A 51 2.50 5.80 -19.22
N ARG A 52 3.71 5.41 -18.81
CA ARG A 52 4.89 5.43 -19.67
C ARG A 52 4.74 4.46 -20.84
N TRP A 53 4.20 3.26 -20.62
CA TRP A 53 3.92 2.30 -21.68
C TRP A 53 2.88 2.84 -22.66
N TRP A 54 1.74 3.36 -22.18
CA TRP A 54 0.71 3.94 -23.05
C TRP A 54 1.25 5.09 -23.90
N LYS A 55 2.02 6.00 -23.29
CA LYS A 55 2.67 7.09 -24.02
C LYS A 55 3.61 6.56 -25.11
N ASN A 56 4.46 5.59 -24.79
CA ASN A 56 5.38 5.00 -25.77
C ASN A 56 4.66 4.29 -26.92
N ASN A 57 3.47 3.73 -26.71
CA ASN A 57 2.69 3.13 -27.80
C ASN A 57 1.96 4.18 -28.65
N LYS A 58 1.47 5.27 -28.03
CA LYS A 58 0.89 6.40 -28.77
C LYS A 58 1.90 7.15 -29.63
N ASP A 59 3.10 7.38 -29.10
CA ASP A 59 4.19 8.00 -29.85
C ASP A 59 4.64 7.11 -31.05
N VAL A 60 4.32 5.80 -31.03
CA VAL A 60 4.56 4.88 -32.15
C VAL A 60 3.40 4.90 -33.16
N GLU A 61 2.14 5.05 -32.73
CA GLU A 61 0.98 5.24 -33.63
C GLU A 61 0.97 6.59 -34.35
N GLU A 62 1.47 7.66 -33.72
CA GLU A 62 1.50 9.02 -34.29
C GLU A 62 2.68 9.26 -35.25
N GLN A 63 3.58 8.28 -35.40
CA GLN A 63 4.70 8.28 -36.36
C GLN A 63 4.43 7.40 -37.60
N GLN A 64 3.20 6.92 -37.78
CA GLN A 64 2.78 6.14 -38.95
C GLN A 64 1.85 6.92 -39.88
#